data_AF-A0AA37IFY1-F1
#
_entry.id   AF-A0AA37IFY1-F1
#
_cell.length_a   1.000
_cell.length_b   1.000
_cell.length_c   1.000
_cell.angle_alpha   90.00
_cell.angle_beta   90.00
_cell.angle_gamma   90.00
#
_symmetry.space_group_name_H-M   'P 1'
#
loop_
_entity.id
_entity.type
_entity.pdbx_description
1 polymer ?
#
loop_
_entity_poly.entity_id
_entity_poly.type
_entity_poly.pdbx_seq_one_letter_code
_entity_poly.pdbx_strand_id
1 'polypeptide(L)' 'MGTRLDPYIHEHDTVEEAEAFDRALCERVERARNSVKQSVPHEQVMNEARALLDAQRAKNAGKRD' A
#
# COMPACT_ATOMS: atom_id res chain seq x y z
N MET A 1 -11.97 -11.77 19.37
CA MET A 1 -11.18 -10.82 20.17
C MET A 1 -9.89 -11.54 20.50
N GLY A 2 -8.83 -11.19 19.79
CA GLY A 2 -7.55 -11.88 19.83
C GLY A 2 -6.70 -11.50 21.05
N THR A 3 -5.49 -12.03 21.14
CA THR A 3 -4.53 -11.67 22.18
C THR A 3 -4.08 -10.23 21.98
N ARG A 4 -4.52 -9.32 22.87
CA ARG A 4 -4.20 -7.89 22.76
C ARG A 4 -2.70 -7.63 22.93
N LEU A 5 -2.14 -6.85 22.00
CA LEU A 5 -0.75 -6.40 22.03
C LEU A 5 -0.61 -5.03 22.69
N ASP A 6 0.59 -4.72 23.16
CA ASP A 6 0.94 -3.39 23.67
C ASP A 6 1.08 -2.40 22.50
N PRO A 7 0.26 -1.33 22.44
CA PRO A 7 0.29 -0.36 21.34
C PRO A 7 1.58 0.49 21.28
N TYR A 8 2.39 0.50 22.33
CA TYR A 8 3.70 1.18 22.31
C TYR A 8 4.81 0.31 21.71
N ILE A 9 4.58 -0.99 21.56
CA ILE A 9 5.54 -1.95 21.01
C ILE A 9 5.12 -2.40 19.61
N HIS A 10 3.81 -2.59 19.40
CA HIS A 10 3.25 -3.18 18.20
C HIS A 10 2.27 -2.22 17.51
N GLU A 11 2.32 -2.18 16.18
CA GLU A 11 1.41 -1.38 15.35
C GLU A 11 0.00 -1.99 15.21
N HIS A 12 -0.15 -3.29 15.50
CA HIS A 12 -1.40 -4.02 15.46
C HIS A 12 -2.02 -4.20 16.84
N ASP A 13 -3.34 -4.24 16.90
CA ASP A 13 -4.08 -4.37 18.17
C ASP A 13 -3.99 -5.77 18.77
N THR A 14 -3.81 -6.80 17.94
CA THR A 14 -3.81 -8.21 18.37
C THR A 14 -2.74 -9.04 17.67
N VAL A 15 -2.28 -10.11 18.32
CA VAL A 15 -1.34 -11.09 17.76
C VAL A 15 -1.87 -11.66 16.43
N GLU A 16 -3.15 -12.01 16.40
CA GLU A 16 -3.79 -12.67 15.26
C GLU A 16 -3.87 -11.73 14.05
N GLU A 17 -4.08 -10.43 14.28
CA GLU A 17 -4.00 -9.41 13.23
C GLU A 17 -2.58 -9.27 12.69
N ALA A 18 -1.59 -9.17 13.58
CA ALA A 18 -0.18 -9.05 13.19
C ALA A 18 0.28 -10.25 12.36
N GLU A 19 -0.07 -11.47 12.77
CA GLU A 19 0.25 -12.68 12.03
C GLU A 19 -0.50 -12.76 10.69
N ALA A 20 -1.75 -12.31 10.63
CA ALA A 20 -2.50 -12.26 9.38
C ALA A 20 -1.88 -11.25 8.39
N PHE A 21 -1.46 -10.09 8.89
CA PHE A 21 -0.75 -9.08 8.10
C PHE A 21 0.58 -9.62 7.59
N ASP A 22 1.40 -10.23 8.46
CA ASP A 22 2.70 -10.78 8.10
C ASP A 22 2.61 -11.85 7.02
N ARG A 23 1.67 -12.80 7.13
CA ARG A 23 1.42 -13.81 6.09
C ARG A 23 1.04 -13.17 4.75
N ALA A 24 0.10 -12.22 4.77
CA ALA A 24 -0.34 -11.54 3.56
C ALA A 24 0.77 -10.70 2.92
N LEU A 25 1.61 -10.07 3.74
CA LEU A 25 2.77 -9.30 3.28
C LEU A 25 3.80 -10.22 2.62
N CYS A 26 4.16 -11.33 3.27
CA CYS A 26 5.07 -12.33 2.72
C CYS A 26 4.59 -12.86 1.37
N GLU A 27 3.31 -13.24 1.26
CA GLU A 27 2.71 -13.69 -0.01
C GLU A 27 2.75 -12.60 -1.10
N ARG A 28 2.53 -11.34 -0.73
CA ARG A 28 2.62 -10.21 -1.68
C ARG A 28 4.06 -9.98 -2.14
N VAL A 29 5.03 -10.07 -1.23
CA VAL A 29 6.45 -9.94 -1.54
C VAL A 29 6.90 -11.08 -2.45
N GLU A 30 6.55 -12.33 -2.15
CA GLU A 30 6.91 -13.48 -2.99
C GLU A 30 6.32 -13.37 -4.40
N ARG A 31 5.07 -12.92 -4.55
CA ARG A 31 4.51 -12.63 -5.87
C ARG A 31 5.26 -11.53 -6.62
N ALA A 32 5.69 -10.47 -5.91
CA ALA A 32 6.45 -9.40 -6.51
C ALA A 32 7.86 -9.85 -6.93
N ARG A 33 8.55 -10.65 -6.09
CA ARG A 33 9.88 -11.20 -6.37
C ARG A 33 9.86 -12.16 -7.55
N ASN A 34 8.80 -12.96 -7.69
CA ASN A 34 8.62 -13.90 -8.79
C ASN A 34 8.03 -13.26 -10.06
N SER A 35 7.80 -11.95 -10.07
CA SER A 35 7.29 -11.23 -11.24
C SER A 35 8.38 -11.13 -12.32
N VAL A 36 8.03 -11.47 -13.55
CA VAL A 36 8.90 -11.28 -14.74
C VAL A 36 8.90 -9.84 -15.27
N LYS A 37 8.09 -8.95 -14.68
CA LYS A 37 8.03 -7.54 -15.09
C LYS A 37 9.34 -6.84 -14.74
N GLN A 38 9.81 -6.01 -15.65
CA GLN A 38 10.99 -5.17 -15.40
C GLN A 38 10.69 -4.11 -14.34
N SER A 39 11.71 -3.74 -13.57
CA SER A 39 11.65 -2.61 -12.65
C SER A 39 11.44 -1.31 -13.42
N VAL A 40 10.70 -0.38 -12.82
CA VAL A 40 10.39 0.91 -13.41
C VAL A 40 11.35 1.97 -12.86
N PRO A 41 11.89 2.88 -13.70
CA PRO A 41 12.70 4.00 -13.21
C PRO A 41 11.94 4.91 -12.25
N HIS A 42 12.63 5.47 -11.25
CA HIS A 42 12.01 6.34 -10.24
C HIS A 42 11.22 7.51 -10.87
N GLU A 43 11.84 8.22 -11.82
CA GLU A 43 11.21 9.38 -12.49
C GLU A 43 9.92 9.01 -13.21
N GLN A 44 9.88 7.82 -13.82
CA GLN A 44 8.67 7.35 -14.48
C GLN A 44 7.53 7.16 -13.46
N VAL A 45 7.81 6.52 -12.32
CA VAL A 45 6.81 6.34 -11.24
C VAL A 45 6.30 7.69 -10.73
N MET A 46 7.19 8.66 -10.52
CA MET A 46 6.81 9.98 -10.01
C MET A 46 5.96 10.76 -11.01
N ASN A 47 6.27 10.67 -12.31
CA ASN A 47 5.50 11.30 -13.37
C ASN A 47 4.10 10.69 -13.50
N GLU A 48 4.01 9.35 -13.47
CA GLU A 48 2.72 8.64 -13.50
C GLU A 48 1.88 8.97 -12.26
N ALA A 49 2.47 9.00 -11.06
CA ALA A 49 1.78 9.38 -9.84
C ALA A 49 1.25 10.83 -9.90
N ARG A 50 2.03 11.77 -10.44
CA ARG A 50 1.61 13.16 -10.61
C ARG A 50 0.43 13.28 -11.58
N ALA A 51 0.48 12.57 -12.70
CA ALA A 51 -0.62 12.55 -13.67
C ALA A 51 -1.92 12.01 -13.05
N LEU A 52 -1.85 10.96 -12.21
CA LEU A 52 -3.02 10.43 -11.49
C LEU A 52 -3.63 11.46 -10.54
N LEU A 53 -2.79 12.20 -9.79
CA LEU A 53 -3.25 13.24 -8.88
C LEU A 53 -3.89 14.41 -9.63
N ASP A 54 -3.30 14.86 -10.73
CA ASP A 54 -3.85 15.96 -11.52
C ASP A 54 -5.18 15.60 -12.18
N ALA A 55 -5.30 14.36 -12.68
CA ALA A 55 -6.57 13.83 -13.18
C ALA A 55 -7.64 13.81 -12.08
N GLN A 56 -7.28 13.45 -10.85
CA GLN A 56 -8.23 13.45 -9.72
C GLN A 56 -8.63 14.88 -9.30
N ARG A 57 -7.69 15.84 -9.33
CA ARG A 57 -7.97 17.25 -9.06
C ARG A 57 -8.93 17.85 -10.08
N ALA A 58 -8.71 17.58 -11.36
CA ALA A 58 -9.59 18.06 -12.43
C ALA A 58 -11.03 17.52 -12.26
N LYS A 59 -11.19 16.23 -11.93
CA LYS A 59 -12.50 15.64 -11.61
C LYS A 59 -13.19 16.32 -10.43
N ASN A 60 -12.42 16.72 -9.42
CA ASN A 60 -12.98 17.36 -8.23
C ASN A 60 -13.29 18.85 -8.46
N ALA A 61 -12.54 19.54 -9.32
CA ALA A 61 -12.83 20.91 -9.71
C ALA A 61 -14.17 21.01 -10.45
N GLY A 62 -14.41 20.14 -11.44
CA GLY A 62 -15.68 20.10 -12.18
C GLY A 62 -16.88 19.56 -11.39
N LYS A 63 -16.71 19.19 -10.11
CA LYS A 63 -17.80 18.81 -9.20
C LYS A 63 -18.21 19.93 -8.24
N ARG A 64 -17.47 21.04 -8.21
CA ARG A 64 -17.71 22.17 -7.30
C ARG A 64 -18.44 23.35 -7.98
N ASP A 65 -18.70 23.22 -9.28
CA ASP A 65 -19.58 24.08 -10.09
C ASP A 65 -20.94 23.40 -10.28
#